data_AF-A0A1G7KI88-F1
#
_entry.id   AF-A0A1G7KI88-F1
#
_cell.length_a   1.000
_cell.length_b   1.000
_cell.length_c   1.000
_cell.angle_alpha   90.00
_cell.angle_beta   90.00
_cell.angle_gamma   90.00
#
_symmetry.space_group_name_H-M   'P 1'
#
loop_
_entity.id
_entity.type
_entity.pdbx_description
1 polymer ?
#
loop_
_entity_poly.entity_id
_entity_poly.type
_entity_poly.pdbx_seq_one_letter_code
_entity_poly.pdbx_strand_id
1 'polypeptide(L)'
;MMNVYELVRSFYEENIEWQPVIKREWVEGYLRQKAWQGVSDDELQKTWRYLQMFETYLAHAETDYSEFLDAMPDWEYAEAIKWMDHHFTGFKKSLKPVRCFFGILMDFYKYLANRRIILNTEQLERAAEIIAGGRKVNLDALQPPAREQAALFDEMLEEGVLPELAPMIGEVVERLMNKLGSFFQQKEFRDDFHRALMLYAGPMITIPGEEQDEFWLGFWDYFLFDYHLIANDRTPLQYFHELHGQKLAPEERLILSDFINAKFCVFYVNRIVSQEWVECVNLFTEEKFELPYPDMDYRLLKRLIFTGHIFQRERTMINYVTSVEVSPKLRRRLREEVIHQKQIYELQRPGASWTEFLARHSAAVRHTINILTTLAKVNVTPRHLTDRHFPPIVSVREPNQDVGGIIARIMPAYGFSCHDIKLAQQLWHDYCQLTTATVRKPEAWAAAVIYTFAQINLPVGIPAEPLAQELGISAGSIYTNRGKLCDLLQLEKHDPRYLNEEGFVFSLFSS
;
A
#
# COMPACT_ATOMS: atom_id res chain seq x y z
N MET A 1 -22.18 17.04 -44.31
CA MET A 1 -20.78 17.14 -43.87
C MET A 1 -20.86 16.95 -42.36
N MET A 2 -20.33 15.85 -41.82
CA MET A 2 -20.42 15.58 -40.38
C MET A 2 -19.52 16.57 -39.63
N ASN A 3 -20.03 17.13 -38.53
CA ASN A 3 -19.20 17.98 -37.66
C ASN A 3 -18.24 17.11 -36.82
N VAL A 4 -17.24 17.72 -36.18
CA VAL A 4 -16.25 16.96 -35.40
C VAL A 4 -16.87 16.12 -34.27
N TYR A 5 -17.94 16.58 -33.63
CA TYR A 5 -18.57 15.86 -32.51
C TYR A 5 -19.32 14.60 -32.98
N GLU A 6 -19.92 14.64 -34.17
CA GLU A 6 -20.53 13.47 -34.81
C GLU A 6 -19.46 12.43 -35.17
N LEU A 7 -18.28 12.86 -35.62
CA LEU A 7 -17.15 11.96 -35.89
C LEU A 7 -16.63 11.28 -34.62
N VAL A 8 -16.49 12.04 -33.53
CA VAL A 8 -16.11 11.50 -32.21
C VAL A 8 -17.15 10.48 -31.76
N ARG A 9 -18.43 10.85 -31.81
CA ARG A 9 -19.52 9.99 -31.36
C ARG A 9 -19.58 8.69 -32.16
N SER A 10 -19.51 8.75 -33.49
CA SER A 10 -19.50 7.57 -34.36
C SER A 10 -18.32 6.64 -34.04
N PHE A 11 -17.13 7.18 -33.76
CA PHE A 11 -16.00 6.35 -33.34
C PHE A 11 -16.31 5.59 -32.04
N TYR A 12 -16.72 6.28 -30.97
CA TYR A 12 -16.94 5.65 -29.66
C TYR A 12 -18.20 4.78 -29.56
N GLU A 13 -19.24 5.03 -30.35
CA GLU A 13 -20.51 4.30 -30.28
C GLU A 13 -20.62 3.18 -31.34
N GLU A 14 -20.00 3.36 -32.51
CA GLU A 14 -20.22 2.46 -33.66
C GLU A 14 -18.98 1.64 -34.02
N ASN A 15 -17.78 2.06 -33.62
CA ASN A 15 -16.52 1.47 -34.10
C ASN A 15 -15.63 0.87 -32.99
N ILE A 16 -16.00 0.99 -31.71
CA ILE A 16 -15.20 0.48 -30.59
C ILE A 16 -15.88 -0.75 -29.99
N GLU A 17 -15.21 -1.90 -30.09
CA GLU A 17 -15.59 -3.15 -29.40
C GLU A 17 -14.77 -3.38 -28.10
N TRP A 18 -13.78 -2.53 -27.84
CA TRP A 18 -12.83 -2.61 -26.72
C TRP A 18 -13.02 -1.48 -25.71
N GLN A 19 -12.38 -1.55 -24.55
CA GLN A 19 -12.40 -0.43 -23.60
C GLN A 19 -11.42 0.66 -24.07
N PRO A 20 -11.88 1.90 -24.36
CA PRO A 20 -10.99 2.94 -24.86
C PRO A 20 -10.10 3.50 -23.75
N VAL A 21 -8.85 3.79 -24.10
CA VAL A 21 -7.87 4.41 -23.18
C VAL A 21 -8.18 5.89 -23.02
N ILE A 22 -8.32 6.61 -24.13
CA ILE A 22 -8.75 8.00 -24.15
C ILE A 22 -10.27 8.01 -24.07
N LYS A 23 -10.83 8.51 -22.96
CA LYS A 23 -12.29 8.54 -22.77
C LYS A 23 -12.95 9.58 -23.68
N ARG A 24 -14.15 9.26 -24.18
CA ARG A 24 -14.95 10.15 -25.05
C ARG A 24 -15.15 11.55 -24.44
N GLU A 25 -15.47 11.59 -23.16
CA GLU A 25 -15.70 12.83 -22.41
C GLU A 25 -14.46 13.75 -22.37
N TRP A 26 -13.25 13.17 -22.37
CA TRP A 26 -12.00 13.92 -22.40
C TRP A 26 -11.81 14.61 -23.74
N VAL A 27 -12.04 13.87 -24.83
CA VAL A 27 -11.93 14.37 -26.20
C VAL A 27 -12.99 15.45 -26.46
N GLU A 28 -14.25 15.17 -26.15
CA GLU A 28 -15.33 16.15 -26.32
C GLU A 28 -15.06 17.43 -25.53
N GLY A 29 -14.62 17.31 -24.28
CA GLY A 29 -14.27 18.43 -23.42
C GLY A 29 -13.12 19.27 -23.98
N TYR A 30 -12.08 18.61 -24.48
CA TYR A 30 -10.92 19.25 -25.10
C TYR A 30 -11.30 19.99 -26.39
N LEU A 31 -12.03 19.33 -27.29
CA LEU A 31 -12.47 19.92 -28.56
C LEU A 31 -13.44 21.09 -28.33
N ARG A 32 -14.35 21.02 -27.34
CA ARG A 32 -15.18 22.17 -26.93
C ARG A 32 -14.33 23.34 -26.46
N GLN A 33 -13.29 23.11 -25.67
CA GLN A 33 -12.39 24.20 -25.25
C GLN A 33 -11.68 24.84 -26.44
N LYS A 34 -11.18 24.06 -27.40
CA LYS A 34 -10.56 24.59 -28.62
C LYS A 34 -11.57 25.35 -29.49
N ALA A 35 -12.80 24.85 -29.63
CA ALA A 35 -13.88 25.54 -30.35
C ALA A 35 -14.19 26.92 -29.71
N TRP A 36 -14.24 26.99 -28.38
CA TRP A 36 -14.43 28.25 -27.64
C TRP A 36 -13.29 29.25 -27.85
N GLN A 37 -12.09 28.78 -28.15
CA GLN A 37 -10.93 29.60 -28.50
C GLN A 37 -10.95 30.07 -29.97
N GLY A 38 -12.01 29.75 -30.73
CA GLY A 38 -12.20 30.18 -32.12
C GLY A 38 -11.57 29.28 -33.17
N VAL A 39 -11.16 28.05 -32.80
CA VAL A 39 -10.62 27.06 -33.75
C VAL A 39 -11.72 26.60 -34.72
N SER A 40 -11.39 26.55 -36.01
CA SER A 40 -12.35 26.16 -37.06
C SER A 40 -12.73 24.68 -37.00
N ASP A 41 -13.90 24.30 -37.50
CA ASP A 41 -14.35 22.89 -37.49
C ASP A 41 -13.37 21.99 -38.28
N ASP A 42 -12.81 22.46 -39.40
CA ASP A 42 -11.79 21.72 -40.17
C ASP A 42 -10.53 21.43 -39.34
N GLU A 43 -10.10 22.38 -38.50
CA GLU A 43 -8.96 22.20 -37.59
C GLU A 43 -9.31 21.29 -36.41
N LEU A 44 -10.54 21.33 -35.91
CA LEU A 44 -11.03 20.40 -34.88
C LEU A 44 -11.10 18.98 -35.43
N GLN A 45 -11.61 18.78 -36.65
CA GLN A 45 -11.63 17.48 -37.33
C GLN A 45 -10.21 16.95 -37.55
N LYS A 46 -9.26 17.81 -37.92
CA LYS A 46 -7.85 17.44 -38.01
C LYS A 46 -7.29 17.03 -36.65
N THR A 47 -7.59 17.78 -35.59
CA THR A 47 -7.16 17.48 -34.22
C THR A 47 -7.69 16.12 -33.78
N TRP A 48 -8.99 15.90 -33.97
CA TRP A 48 -9.64 14.63 -33.68
C TRP A 48 -9.00 13.47 -34.43
N ARG A 49 -8.69 13.63 -35.72
CA ARG A 49 -8.08 12.56 -36.52
C ARG A 49 -6.76 12.05 -35.93
N TYR A 50 -5.90 12.94 -35.40
CA TYR A 50 -4.66 12.50 -34.74
C TYR A 50 -4.92 11.79 -33.41
N LEU A 51 -5.88 12.29 -32.61
CA LEU A 51 -6.27 11.63 -31.35
C LEU A 51 -6.90 10.27 -31.60
N GLN A 52 -7.73 10.14 -32.63
CA GLN A 52 -8.33 8.88 -33.05
C GLN A 52 -7.26 7.87 -33.47
N MET A 53 -6.27 8.29 -34.27
CA MET A 53 -5.18 7.40 -34.67
C MET A 53 -4.35 6.93 -33.48
N PHE A 54 -4.10 7.82 -32.52
CA PHE A 54 -3.40 7.48 -31.29
C PHE A 54 -4.20 6.52 -30.41
N GLU A 55 -5.49 6.78 -30.21
CA GLU A 55 -6.39 5.88 -29.50
C GLU A 55 -6.45 4.50 -30.16
N THR A 56 -6.45 4.45 -31.49
CA THR A 56 -6.40 3.18 -32.22
C THR A 56 -5.07 2.45 -32.00
N TYR A 57 -3.94 3.17 -31.91
CA TYR A 57 -2.67 2.58 -31.53
C TYR A 57 -2.73 2.03 -30.10
N LEU A 58 -3.21 2.82 -29.14
CA LEU A 58 -3.30 2.42 -27.72
C LEU A 58 -4.13 1.15 -27.53
N ALA A 59 -5.18 0.97 -28.34
CA ALA A 59 -5.99 -0.26 -28.35
C ALA A 59 -5.23 -1.51 -28.82
N HIS A 60 -4.13 -1.34 -29.56
CA HIS A 60 -3.28 -2.43 -30.07
C HIS A 60 -1.91 -2.49 -29.38
N ALA A 61 -1.64 -1.59 -28.44
CA ALA A 61 -0.41 -1.61 -27.67
C ALA A 61 -0.38 -2.85 -26.77
N GLU A 62 0.82 -3.38 -26.52
CA GLU A 62 0.98 -4.50 -25.58
C GLU A 62 0.67 -4.07 -24.13
N THR A 63 0.92 -2.81 -23.81
CA THR A 63 0.66 -2.20 -22.50
C THR A 63 -0.72 -1.55 -22.49
N ASP A 64 -1.53 -1.87 -21.48
CA ASP A 64 -2.83 -1.23 -21.24
C ASP A 64 -2.66 0.10 -20.49
N TYR A 65 -3.00 1.20 -21.18
CA TYR A 65 -2.88 2.57 -20.67
C TYR A 65 -4.19 3.15 -20.13
N SER A 66 -5.26 2.36 -19.97
CA SER A 66 -6.60 2.88 -19.65
C SER A 66 -6.68 3.67 -18.34
N GLU A 67 -5.77 3.38 -17.40
CA GLU A 67 -5.71 4.04 -16.09
C GLU A 67 -4.62 5.10 -15.99
N PHE A 68 -3.47 4.89 -16.64
CA PHE A 68 -2.27 5.73 -16.52
C PHE A 68 -1.74 6.13 -17.91
N LEU A 69 -2.50 6.95 -18.63
CA LEU A 69 -2.11 7.41 -19.97
C LEU A 69 -0.77 8.19 -19.97
N ASP A 70 -0.45 8.89 -18.90
CA ASP A 70 0.81 9.61 -18.69
C ASP A 70 1.99 8.71 -18.29
N ALA A 71 1.74 7.42 -18.00
CA ALA A 71 2.80 6.45 -17.76
C ALA A 71 3.39 5.84 -19.04
N MET A 72 2.85 6.17 -20.22
CA MET A 72 3.40 5.73 -21.49
C MET A 72 4.84 6.26 -21.64
N PRO A 73 5.86 5.37 -21.75
CA PRO A 73 7.24 5.77 -21.78
C PRO A 73 7.61 6.47 -23.08
N ASP A 74 8.60 7.35 -23.02
CA ASP A 74 9.03 8.19 -24.15
C ASP A 74 9.34 7.40 -25.45
N TRP A 75 9.97 6.22 -25.33
CA TRP A 75 10.31 5.36 -26.47
C TRP A 75 9.09 4.79 -27.18
N GLU A 76 7.98 4.57 -26.47
CA GLU A 76 6.81 3.95 -27.08
C GLU A 76 6.08 4.91 -28.02
N TYR A 77 6.24 6.23 -27.84
CA TYR A 77 5.77 7.20 -28.83
C TYR A 77 6.47 7.03 -30.19
N ALA A 78 7.72 6.55 -30.22
CA ALA A 78 8.38 6.21 -31.48
C ALA A 78 7.71 5.01 -32.16
N GLU A 79 7.34 3.98 -31.39
CA GLU A 79 6.59 2.82 -31.88
C GLU A 79 5.19 3.20 -32.35
N ALA A 80 4.48 4.06 -31.61
CA ALA A 80 3.20 4.61 -32.03
C ALA A 80 3.32 5.31 -33.39
N ILE A 81 4.37 6.11 -33.61
CA ILE A 81 4.61 6.78 -34.90
C ILE A 81 4.92 5.77 -36.01
N LYS A 82 5.76 4.75 -35.75
CA LYS A 82 6.05 3.68 -36.73
C LYS A 82 4.78 2.92 -37.10
N TRP A 83 3.96 2.58 -36.11
CA TRP A 83 2.69 1.89 -36.27
C TRP A 83 1.69 2.73 -37.07
N MET A 84 1.53 4.01 -36.74
CA MET A 84 0.63 4.92 -37.46
C MET A 84 1.06 5.14 -38.93
N ASP A 85 2.36 5.21 -39.23
CA ASP A 85 2.88 5.31 -40.61
C ASP A 85 2.56 4.08 -41.46
N HIS A 86 2.49 2.91 -40.83
CA HIS A 86 2.15 1.65 -41.47
C HIS A 86 0.63 1.48 -41.68
N HIS A 87 -0.18 1.84 -40.68
CA HIS A 87 -1.62 1.53 -40.66
C HIS A 87 -2.51 2.64 -41.23
N PHE A 88 -2.06 3.90 -41.23
CA PHE A 88 -2.86 5.02 -41.72
C PHE A 88 -2.25 5.66 -42.97
N THR A 89 -2.95 5.50 -44.10
CA THR A 89 -2.55 6.08 -45.40
C THR A 89 -2.34 7.60 -45.38
N GLY A 90 -3.02 8.31 -44.47
CA GLY A 90 -2.94 9.76 -44.30
C GLY A 90 -1.83 10.26 -43.37
N PHE A 91 -1.07 9.36 -42.73
CA PHE A 91 0.04 9.73 -41.86
C PHE A 91 1.36 9.26 -42.44
N LYS A 92 2.39 10.09 -42.29
CA LYS A 92 3.75 9.78 -42.74
C LYS A 92 4.73 10.13 -41.65
N LYS A 93 5.69 9.24 -41.38
CA LYS A 93 6.81 9.44 -40.43
C LYS A 93 7.85 10.49 -40.89
N SER A 94 7.36 11.62 -41.36
CA SER A 94 8.14 12.79 -41.74
C SER A 94 8.00 13.89 -40.68
N LEU A 95 8.90 14.87 -40.72
CA LEU A 95 9.01 15.86 -39.63
C LEU A 95 7.72 16.65 -39.38
N LYS A 96 6.99 17.02 -40.45
CA LYS A 96 5.81 17.87 -40.34
C LYS A 96 4.61 17.15 -39.69
N PRO A 97 4.18 15.94 -40.14
CA PRO A 97 3.13 15.19 -39.45
C PRO A 97 3.51 14.78 -38.03
N VAL A 98 4.75 14.35 -37.79
CA VAL A 98 5.20 13.94 -36.45
C VAL A 98 5.19 15.12 -35.47
N ARG A 99 5.65 16.31 -35.87
CA ARG A 99 5.53 17.52 -35.03
C ARG A 99 4.09 17.94 -34.81
N CYS A 100 3.23 17.78 -35.83
CA CYS A 100 1.80 18.07 -35.69
C CYS A 100 1.15 17.13 -34.67
N PHE A 101 1.50 15.85 -34.72
CA PHE A 101 1.05 14.82 -33.77
C PHE A 101 1.47 15.17 -32.34
N PHE A 102 2.77 15.39 -32.10
CA PHE A 102 3.25 15.78 -30.77
C PHE A 102 2.64 17.09 -30.29
N GLY A 103 2.46 18.09 -31.16
CA GLY A 103 1.81 19.34 -30.78
C GLY A 103 0.36 19.16 -30.33
N ILE A 104 -0.40 18.30 -31.02
CA ILE A 104 -1.79 17.97 -30.64
C ILE A 104 -1.82 17.20 -29.33
N LEU A 105 -0.96 16.19 -29.15
CA LEU A 105 -0.89 15.44 -27.90
C LEU A 105 -0.45 16.31 -26.73
N MET A 106 0.51 17.22 -26.94
CA MET A 106 0.99 18.12 -25.90
C MET A 106 -0.13 19.02 -25.38
N ASP A 107 -0.88 19.63 -26.29
CA ASP A 107 -2.03 20.46 -25.94
C ASP A 107 -3.13 19.66 -25.25
N PHE A 108 -3.36 18.40 -25.67
CA PHE A 108 -4.34 17.51 -25.06
C PHE A 108 -3.91 17.06 -23.66
N TYR A 109 -2.67 16.64 -23.47
CA TYR A 109 -2.13 16.22 -22.18
C TYR A 109 -2.12 17.39 -21.19
N LYS A 110 -1.74 18.60 -21.64
CA LYS A 110 -1.86 19.81 -20.81
C LYS A 110 -3.31 20.09 -20.39
N TYR A 111 -4.28 19.85 -21.29
CA TYR A 111 -5.70 19.95 -20.94
C TYR A 111 -6.10 18.94 -19.84
N LEU A 112 -5.64 17.69 -19.95
CA LEU A 112 -5.92 16.65 -18.95
C LEU A 112 -5.23 16.93 -17.61
N ALA A 113 -3.96 17.36 -17.63
CA ALA A 113 -3.18 17.70 -16.44
C ALA A 113 -3.80 18.87 -15.68
N ASN A 114 -4.25 19.92 -16.37
CA ASN A 114 -4.96 21.04 -15.76
C ASN A 114 -6.27 20.64 -15.07
N ARG A 115 -6.86 19.51 -15.46
CA ARG A 115 -8.06 18.93 -14.83
C ARG A 115 -7.75 17.82 -13.82
N ARG A 116 -6.46 17.58 -13.55
CA ARG A 116 -5.96 16.51 -12.67
C ARG A 116 -6.44 15.12 -13.11
N ILE A 117 -6.62 14.93 -14.42
CA ILE A 117 -6.95 13.63 -15.01
C ILE A 117 -5.68 12.79 -15.19
N ILE A 118 -4.58 13.44 -15.57
CA ILE A 118 -3.23 12.88 -15.60
C ILE A 118 -2.32 13.73 -14.69
N LEU A 119 -1.16 13.19 -14.30
CA LEU A 119 -0.26 13.82 -13.31
C LEU A 119 0.80 14.69 -13.97
N ASN A 120 1.43 14.21 -15.05
CA ASN A 120 2.52 14.94 -15.70
C ASN A 120 2.53 14.76 -17.24
N THR A 121 3.38 15.54 -17.89
CA THR A 121 3.58 15.54 -19.35
C THR A 121 5.01 15.21 -19.76
N GLU A 122 5.86 14.82 -18.81
CA GLU A 122 7.32 14.76 -18.97
C GLU A 122 7.76 13.75 -20.03
N GLN A 123 7.19 12.54 -20.00
CA GLN A 123 7.52 11.50 -20.98
C GLN A 123 7.17 11.91 -22.40
N LEU A 124 6.02 12.57 -22.59
CA LEU A 124 5.59 13.10 -23.87
C LEU A 124 6.49 14.25 -24.34
N GLU A 125 6.89 15.15 -23.42
CA GLU A 125 7.79 16.27 -23.71
C GLU A 125 9.16 15.78 -24.15
N ARG A 126 9.73 14.83 -23.41
CA ARG A 126 11.00 14.18 -23.73
C ARG A 126 10.94 13.45 -25.07
N ALA A 127 9.88 12.69 -25.32
CA ALA A 127 9.66 12.04 -26.61
C ALA A 127 9.63 13.05 -27.78
N ALA A 128 8.86 14.13 -27.62
CA ALA A 128 8.74 15.16 -28.66
C ALA A 128 10.08 15.85 -28.96
N GLU A 129 10.86 16.17 -27.93
CA GLU A 129 12.18 16.78 -28.06
C GLU A 129 13.18 15.85 -28.77
N ILE A 130 13.29 14.60 -28.31
CA ILE A 130 14.27 13.65 -28.82
C ILE A 130 13.92 13.19 -30.24
N ILE A 131 12.64 12.83 -30.49
CA ILE A 131 12.20 12.27 -31.78
C ILE A 131 12.10 13.37 -32.84
N ALA A 132 11.61 14.57 -32.48
CA ALA A 132 11.19 15.58 -33.44
C ALA A 132 11.77 16.99 -33.21
N GLY A 133 12.64 17.20 -32.21
CA GLY A 133 13.33 18.48 -31.97
C GLY A 133 14.36 18.84 -33.04
N GLY A 134 15.00 17.84 -33.66
CA GLY A 134 16.01 18.02 -34.70
C GLY A 134 15.50 18.37 -36.10
N ARG A 135 16.40 18.32 -37.10
CA ARG A 135 16.07 18.59 -38.53
C ARG A 135 15.41 17.42 -39.26
N LYS A 136 15.44 16.22 -38.67
CA LYS A 136 14.85 14.98 -39.18
C LYS A 136 14.21 14.25 -38.01
N VAL A 137 13.21 13.41 -38.31
CA VAL A 137 12.62 12.52 -37.30
C VAL A 137 13.63 11.43 -36.97
N ASN A 138 13.87 11.19 -35.68
CA ASN A 138 14.74 10.12 -35.21
C ASN A 138 13.95 9.11 -34.36
N LEU A 139 13.38 8.09 -35.01
CA LEU A 139 12.55 7.06 -34.35
C LEU A 139 13.36 5.93 -33.72
N ASP A 140 14.68 5.94 -33.90
CA ASP A 140 15.58 4.93 -33.34
C ASP A 140 16.40 5.49 -32.17
N ALA A 141 16.23 6.79 -31.84
CA ALA A 141 16.89 7.46 -30.72
C ALA A 141 16.43 6.94 -29.35
N LEU A 142 15.21 6.42 -29.29
CA LEU A 142 14.60 5.86 -28.10
C LEU A 142 14.27 4.40 -28.40
N GLN A 143 14.66 3.52 -27.49
CA GLN A 143 14.46 2.08 -27.59
C GLN A 143 13.79 1.62 -26.28
N PRO A 144 12.90 0.61 -26.32
CA PRO A 144 12.47 -0.04 -25.10
C PRO A 144 13.68 -0.54 -24.34
N PRO A 145 13.69 -0.48 -22.99
CA PRO A 145 14.70 -1.20 -22.25
C PRO A 145 14.61 -2.67 -22.64
N ALA A 146 15.69 -3.21 -23.19
CA ALA A 146 15.72 -4.60 -23.61
C ALA A 146 15.42 -5.49 -22.39
N ARG A 147 14.87 -6.71 -22.58
CA ARG A 147 14.88 -7.72 -21.49
C ARG A 147 16.28 -7.95 -20.92
N GLU A 148 17.31 -7.71 -21.74
CA GLU A 148 18.72 -7.67 -21.34
C GLU A 148 19.05 -6.51 -20.40
N GLN A 149 18.38 -5.34 -20.50
CA GLN A 149 18.53 -4.23 -19.55
C GLN A 149 17.86 -4.52 -18.22
N ALA A 150 16.72 -5.21 -18.20
CA ALA A 150 16.13 -5.68 -16.95
C ALA A 150 17.01 -6.76 -16.29
N ALA A 151 17.63 -7.65 -17.08
CA ALA A 151 18.60 -8.62 -16.58
C ALA A 151 19.89 -7.94 -16.08
N LEU A 152 20.41 -6.95 -16.81
CA LEU A 152 21.51 -6.09 -16.35
C LEU A 152 21.12 -5.32 -15.08
N PHE A 153 19.90 -4.78 -15.00
CA PHE A 153 19.40 -4.08 -13.81
C PHE A 153 19.28 -5.03 -12.62
N ASP A 154 18.88 -6.28 -12.85
CA ASP A 154 18.81 -7.33 -11.83
C ASP A 154 20.22 -7.73 -11.35
N GLU A 155 21.16 -7.98 -12.28
CA GLU A 155 22.59 -8.19 -11.97
C GLU A 155 23.17 -6.99 -11.20
N MET A 156 22.82 -5.75 -11.59
CA MET A 156 23.25 -4.52 -10.91
C MET A 156 22.67 -4.39 -9.50
N LEU A 157 21.45 -4.87 -9.26
CA LEU A 157 20.85 -4.95 -7.93
C LEU A 157 21.51 -6.06 -7.08
N GLU A 158 22.02 -7.13 -7.70
CA GLU A 158 22.74 -8.22 -7.01
C GLU A 158 24.14 -7.81 -6.54
N GLU A 159 24.92 -7.07 -7.35
CA GLU A 159 26.28 -6.64 -6.99
C GLU A 159 26.34 -5.59 -5.85
N GLY A 160 25.18 -5.06 -5.44
CA GLY A 160 25.02 -4.01 -4.44
C GLY A 160 25.24 -2.62 -5.04
N VAL A 161 24.52 -1.62 -4.54
CA VAL A 161 24.50 -0.26 -5.12
C VAL A 161 25.89 0.36 -5.09
N LEU A 162 26.60 0.31 -6.23
CA LEU A 162 27.73 1.18 -6.49
C LEU A 162 27.23 2.64 -6.48
N PRO A 163 27.99 3.60 -5.92
CA PRO A 163 27.59 5.01 -5.85
C PRO A 163 27.19 5.62 -7.21
N GLU A 164 27.76 5.10 -8.29
CA GLU A 164 27.51 5.52 -9.67
C GLU A 164 26.12 5.10 -10.19
N LEU A 165 25.49 4.09 -9.58
CA LEU A 165 24.21 3.48 -10.02
C LEU A 165 23.00 3.91 -9.18
N ALA A 166 23.25 4.54 -8.03
CA ALA A 166 22.21 5.07 -7.14
C ALA A 166 21.19 6.02 -7.83
N PRO A 167 21.58 6.90 -8.77
CA PRO A 167 20.62 7.80 -9.42
C PRO A 167 19.57 7.04 -10.26
N MET A 168 19.98 6.00 -10.99
CA MET A 168 19.08 5.22 -11.83
C MET A 168 18.05 4.46 -10.99
N ILE A 169 18.49 3.80 -9.92
CA ILE A 169 17.60 3.10 -8.99
C ILE A 169 16.65 4.12 -8.35
N GLY A 170 17.15 5.30 -7.95
CA GLY A 170 16.36 6.40 -7.42
C GLY A 170 15.21 6.81 -8.35
N GLU A 171 15.46 6.98 -9.64
CA GLU A 171 14.42 7.33 -10.62
C GLU A 171 13.34 6.25 -10.77
N VAL A 172 13.73 4.96 -10.78
CA VAL A 172 12.76 3.85 -10.88
C VAL A 172 11.92 3.77 -9.61
N VAL A 173 12.54 3.90 -8.44
CA VAL A 173 11.83 3.94 -7.14
C VAL A 173 10.86 5.12 -7.10
N GLU A 174 11.30 6.32 -7.50
CA GLU A 174 10.46 7.52 -7.49
C GLU A 174 9.22 7.36 -8.39
N ARG A 175 9.40 6.84 -9.62
CA ARG A 175 8.26 6.54 -10.51
C ARG A 175 7.28 5.54 -9.91
N LEU A 176 7.79 4.46 -9.32
CA LEU A 176 6.96 3.45 -8.66
C LEU A 176 6.21 4.03 -7.45
N MET A 177 6.89 4.82 -6.62
CA MET A 177 6.31 5.47 -5.44
C MET A 177 5.22 6.47 -5.82
N ASN A 178 5.41 7.23 -6.90
CA ASN A 178 4.39 8.14 -7.44
C ASN A 178 3.13 7.38 -7.91
N LYS A 179 3.29 6.23 -8.58
CA LYS A 179 2.17 5.37 -8.98
C LYS A 179 1.42 4.81 -7.76
N LEU A 180 2.15 4.30 -6.77
CA LEU A 180 1.58 3.80 -5.51
C LEU A 180 0.83 4.90 -4.75
N GLY A 181 1.44 6.09 -4.63
CA GLY A 181 0.84 7.23 -3.96
C GLY A 181 -0.45 7.67 -4.63
N SER A 182 -0.45 7.80 -5.96
CA SER A 182 -1.66 8.14 -6.73
C SER A 182 -2.75 7.08 -6.57
N PHE A 183 -2.39 5.81 -6.60
CA PHE A 183 -3.32 4.71 -6.48
C PHE A 183 -4.04 4.70 -5.10
N PHE A 184 -3.29 4.80 -4.01
CA PHE A 184 -3.85 4.71 -2.65
C PHE A 184 -4.47 6.02 -2.13
N GLN A 185 -4.32 7.14 -2.83
CA GLN A 185 -5.04 8.38 -2.54
C GLN A 185 -6.49 8.40 -3.07
N GLN A 186 -6.91 7.36 -3.78
CA GLN A 186 -8.28 7.23 -4.26
C GLN A 186 -9.30 7.08 -3.12
N LYS A 187 -10.55 7.50 -3.37
CA LYS A 187 -11.62 7.55 -2.36
C LYS A 187 -11.94 6.19 -1.72
N GLU A 188 -11.73 5.11 -2.46
CA GLU A 188 -11.97 3.74 -1.98
C GLU A 188 -11.05 3.32 -0.83
N PHE A 189 -9.85 3.88 -0.73
CA PHE A 189 -8.89 3.59 0.34
C PHE A 189 -8.97 4.57 1.51
N ARG A 190 -10.01 5.42 1.56
CA ARG A 190 -10.12 6.46 2.60
C ARG A 190 -10.15 5.87 4.01
N ASP A 191 -10.92 4.79 4.19
CA ASP A 191 -11.03 4.13 5.50
C ASP A 191 -9.73 3.42 5.88
N ASP A 192 -9.05 2.82 4.89
CA ASP A 192 -7.72 2.23 5.08
C ASP A 192 -6.70 3.29 5.53
N PHE A 193 -6.67 4.44 4.84
CA PHE A 193 -5.76 5.54 5.15
C PHE A 193 -6.02 6.13 6.55
N HIS A 194 -7.29 6.33 6.92
CA HIS A 194 -7.65 6.78 8.26
C HIS A 194 -7.22 5.78 9.35
N ARG A 195 -7.48 4.48 9.14
CA ARG A 195 -7.08 3.43 10.07
C ARG A 195 -5.56 3.35 10.19
N ALA A 196 -4.84 3.40 9.07
CA ALA A 196 -3.38 3.41 9.05
C ALA A 196 -2.79 4.61 9.79
N LEU A 197 -3.35 5.82 9.59
CA LEU A 197 -2.92 7.01 10.31
C LEU A 197 -3.12 6.87 11.82
N MET A 198 -4.28 6.34 12.24
CA MET A 198 -4.55 6.06 13.65
C MET A 198 -3.55 5.06 14.25
N LEU A 199 -3.23 3.98 13.53
CA LEU A 199 -2.26 2.98 13.96
C LEU A 199 -0.84 3.54 14.00
N TYR A 200 -0.46 4.36 13.04
CA TYR A 200 0.89 4.93 12.94
C TYR A 200 1.14 6.06 13.94
N ALA A 201 0.24 7.05 13.99
CA ALA A 201 0.35 8.18 14.92
C ALA A 201 0.04 7.77 16.37
N GLY A 202 -0.82 6.77 16.56
CA GLY A 202 -1.28 6.37 17.88
C GLY A 202 -2.28 7.37 18.50
N PRO A 203 -2.87 7.04 19.67
CA PRO A 203 -3.99 7.77 20.25
C PRO A 203 -3.67 9.18 20.77
N MET A 204 -2.39 9.53 20.91
CA MET A 204 -1.95 10.74 21.61
C MET A 204 -1.25 11.77 20.70
N ILE A 205 -1.11 11.50 19.41
CA ILE A 205 -0.38 12.37 18.47
C ILE A 205 -1.36 13.15 17.59
N THR A 206 -1.22 14.47 17.58
CA THR A 206 -1.85 15.33 16.57
C THR A 206 -1.16 15.09 15.24
N ILE A 207 -1.91 14.72 14.21
CA ILE A 207 -1.38 14.54 12.86
C ILE A 207 -0.76 15.86 12.41
N PRO A 208 0.53 15.89 12.07
CA PRO A 208 1.18 17.11 11.63
C PRO A 208 0.68 17.54 10.24
N GLY A 209 0.88 18.83 9.91
CA GLY A 209 0.59 19.35 8.58
C GLY A 209 1.47 18.70 7.49
N GLU A 210 1.14 18.95 6.23
CA GLU A 210 1.88 18.45 5.06
C GLU A 210 3.35 18.90 5.03
N GLU A 211 3.71 19.94 5.77
CA GLU A 211 5.07 20.51 5.84
C GLU A 211 6.07 19.69 6.68
N GLN A 212 5.65 18.60 7.35
CA GLN A 212 6.54 17.72 8.11
C GLN A 212 6.90 16.44 7.34
N ASP A 213 7.87 16.58 6.42
CA ASP A 213 8.29 15.51 5.50
C ASP A 213 8.70 14.21 6.22
N GLU A 214 9.39 14.29 7.36
CA GLU A 214 9.86 13.09 8.09
C GLU A 214 8.72 12.22 8.60
N PHE A 215 7.62 12.83 9.09
CA PHE A 215 6.45 12.08 9.53
C PHE A 215 5.80 11.35 8.35
N TRP A 216 5.61 12.03 7.22
CA TRP A 216 4.94 11.49 6.05
C TRP A 216 5.77 10.41 5.36
N LEU A 217 7.10 10.56 5.30
CA LEU A 217 7.99 9.51 4.79
C LEU A 217 7.88 8.23 5.63
N GLY A 218 7.95 8.35 6.96
CA GLY A 218 7.77 7.20 7.85
C GLY A 218 6.37 6.61 7.82
N PHE A 219 5.33 7.43 7.63
CA PHE A 219 3.96 6.97 7.46
C PHE A 219 3.79 6.18 6.17
N TRP A 220 4.30 6.67 5.03
CA TRP A 220 4.23 5.96 3.75
C TRP A 220 5.01 4.65 3.78
N ASP A 221 6.18 4.63 4.43
CA ASP A 221 6.93 3.40 4.71
C ASP A 221 6.09 2.39 5.51
N TYR A 222 5.47 2.81 6.61
CA TYR A 222 4.56 1.95 7.37
C TYR A 222 3.35 1.50 6.54
N PHE A 223 2.68 2.42 5.86
CA PHE A 223 1.46 2.13 5.11
C PHE A 223 1.73 1.13 3.99
N LEU A 224 2.77 1.33 3.18
CA LEU A 224 3.01 0.47 2.03
C LEU A 224 3.45 -0.94 2.43
N PHE A 225 4.31 -1.05 3.46
CA PHE A 225 5.00 -2.30 3.78
C PHE A 225 4.36 -3.10 4.92
N ASP A 226 3.77 -2.43 5.91
CA ASP A 226 3.33 -3.06 7.16
C ASP A 226 1.82 -3.03 7.39
N TYR A 227 1.10 -2.07 6.80
CA TYR A 227 -0.34 -1.95 6.96
C TYR A 227 -1.07 -3.07 6.22
N HIS A 228 -2.19 -3.55 6.78
CA HIS A 228 -3.05 -4.52 6.14
C HIS A 228 -4.38 -3.88 5.76
N LEU A 229 -4.74 -3.99 4.48
CA LEU A 229 -6.01 -3.48 3.96
C LEU A 229 -7.19 -4.17 4.63
N ILE A 230 -8.18 -3.37 5.02
CA ILE A 230 -9.39 -3.78 5.76
C ILE A 230 -10.09 -4.93 5.04
N ALA A 231 -10.26 -4.82 3.72
CA ALA A 231 -11.08 -5.74 2.94
C ALA A 231 -10.46 -7.14 2.76
N ASN A 232 -9.13 -7.26 2.65
CA ASN A 232 -8.49 -8.48 2.16
C ASN A 232 -7.22 -8.94 2.90
N ASP A 233 -6.80 -8.21 3.94
CA ASP A 233 -5.66 -8.58 4.81
C ASP A 233 -4.30 -8.52 4.12
N ARG A 234 -4.20 -7.86 2.96
CA ARG A 234 -2.95 -7.73 2.21
C ARG A 234 -2.27 -6.42 2.50
N THR A 235 -0.96 -6.39 2.31
CA THR A 235 -0.25 -5.11 2.28
C THR A 235 -0.60 -4.32 1.02
N PRO A 236 -0.56 -2.98 1.05
CA PRO A 236 -0.77 -2.17 -0.14
C PRO A 236 0.14 -2.57 -1.32
N LEU A 237 1.40 -2.90 -1.06
CA LEU A 237 2.31 -3.38 -2.11
C LEU A 237 1.84 -4.69 -2.76
N GLN A 238 1.41 -5.67 -1.96
CA GLN A 238 0.87 -6.94 -2.47
C GLN A 238 -0.39 -6.71 -3.29
N TYR A 239 -1.31 -5.89 -2.77
CA TYR A 239 -2.56 -5.58 -3.46
C TYR A 239 -2.32 -4.87 -4.80
N PHE A 240 -1.44 -3.88 -4.82
CA PHE A 240 -1.06 -3.16 -6.04
C PHE A 240 -0.39 -4.08 -7.07
N HIS A 241 0.51 -4.97 -6.63
CA HIS A 241 1.17 -5.93 -7.51
C HIS A 241 0.20 -6.89 -8.18
N GLU A 242 -0.81 -7.37 -7.45
CA GLU A 242 -1.78 -8.29 -8.03
C GLU A 242 -2.68 -7.65 -9.09
N LEU A 243 -2.97 -6.36 -8.97
CA LEU A 243 -3.81 -5.64 -9.93
C LEU A 243 -3.01 -5.08 -11.11
N HIS A 244 -1.80 -4.55 -10.85
CA HIS A 244 -1.04 -3.76 -11.81
C HIS A 244 0.37 -4.28 -12.09
N GLY A 245 0.86 -5.29 -11.36
CA GLY A 245 2.25 -5.76 -11.45
C GLY A 245 2.68 -6.18 -12.85
N GLN A 246 1.78 -6.79 -13.63
CA GLN A 246 2.04 -7.16 -15.04
C GLN A 246 2.02 -5.96 -16.00
N LYS A 247 1.40 -4.84 -15.60
CA LYS A 247 1.33 -3.59 -16.37
C LYS A 247 2.53 -2.67 -16.10
N LEU A 248 3.32 -2.96 -15.07
CA LEU A 248 4.53 -2.20 -14.76
C LEU A 248 5.68 -2.50 -15.72
N ALA A 249 6.56 -1.51 -15.89
CA ALA A 249 7.81 -1.70 -16.59
C ALA A 249 8.65 -2.80 -15.89
N PRO A 250 9.50 -3.53 -16.64
CA PRO A 250 10.28 -4.63 -16.08
C PRO A 250 11.09 -4.26 -14.83
N GLU A 251 11.73 -3.08 -14.83
CA GLU A 251 12.55 -2.59 -13.71
C GLU A 251 11.70 -2.25 -12.49
N GLU A 252 10.55 -1.61 -12.69
CA GLU A 252 9.59 -1.30 -11.62
C GLU A 252 9.02 -2.58 -11.00
N ARG A 253 8.81 -3.63 -11.82
CA ARG A 253 8.34 -4.93 -11.35
C ARG A 253 9.39 -5.62 -10.48
N LEU A 254 10.67 -5.52 -10.82
CA LEU A 254 11.77 -6.04 -10.00
C LEU A 254 11.81 -5.32 -8.65
N ILE A 255 11.77 -3.98 -8.64
CA ILE A 255 11.75 -3.20 -7.39
C ILE A 255 10.51 -3.51 -6.55
N LEU A 256 9.33 -3.60 -7.17
CA LEU A 256 8.10 -3.94 -6.46
C LEU A 256 8.18 -5.34 -5.85
N SER A 257 8.77 -6.31 -6.55
CA SER A 257 9.02 -7.65 -6.03
C SER A 257 9.95 -7.60 -4.80
N ASP A 258 11.01 -6.81 -4.86
CA ASP A 258 11.91 -6.61 -3.72
C ASP A 258 11.20 -5.97 -2.54
N PHE A 259 10.36 -4.96 -2.79
CA PHE A 259 9.59 -4.27 -1.76
C PHE A 259 8.59 -5.21 -1.06
N ILE A 260 7.92 -6.07 -1.81
CA ILE A 260 6.99 -7.07 -1.25
C ILE A 260 7.71 -8.07 -0.34
N ASN A 261 8.97 -8.37 -0.64
CA ASN A 261 9.79 -9.30 0.15
C ASN A 261 10.53 -8.60 1.30
N ALA A 262 10.46 -7.28 1.39
CA ALA A 262 11.12 -6.52 2.43
C ALA A 262 10.45 -6.77 3.80
N LYS A 263 11.27 -6.93 4.83
CA LYS A 263 10.84 -7.25 6.18
C LYS A 263 11.17 -6.11 7.11
N PHE A 264 10.19 -5.72 7.93
CA PHE A 264 10.40 -4.79 9.01
C PHE A 264 11.49 -5.30 9.96
N CYS A 265 12.50 -4.47 10.19
CA CYS A 265 13.66 -4.81 11.00
C CYS A 265 14.01 -3.69 11.96
N VAL A 266 14.39 -4.08 13.18
CA VAL A 266 15.00 -3.20 14.17
C VAL A 266 16.42 -3.69 14.39
N PHE A 267 17.43 -2.85 14.15
CA PHE A 267 18.83 -3.28 14.15
C PHE A 267 19.77 -2.21 14.67
N TYR A 268 21.03 -2.58 14.91
CA TYR A 268 22.10 -1.65 15.26
C TYR A 268 23.39 -2.02 14.54
N VAL A 269 24.26 -1.04 14.32
CA VAL A 269 25.59 -1.26 13.76
C VAL A 269 26.50 -1.87 14.82
N ASN A 270 27.04 -3.05 14.54
CA ASN A 270 27.96 -3.77 15.42
C ASN A 270 29.42 -3.34 15.17
N ARG A 271 29.84 -3.32 13.90
CA ARG A 271 31.19 -2.92 13.51
C ARG A 271 31.24 -2.40 12.07
N ILE A 272 32.27 -1.61 11.78
CA ILE A 272 32.64 -1.22 10.41
C ILE A 272 33.40 -2.39 9.79
N VAL A 273 32.98 -2.82 8.60
CA VAL A 273 33.63 -3.90 7.85
C VAL A 273 34.66 -3.31 6.89
N SER A 274 34.31 -2.23 6.18
CA SER A 274 35.18 -1.49 5.26
C SER A 274 34.81 -0.01 5.20
N GLN A 275 35.45 0.76 4.32
CA GLN A 275 35.05 2.16 4.06
C GLN A 275 33.65 2.28 3.43
N GLU A 276 33.11 1.20 2.90
CA GLU A 276 31.83 1.18 2.17
C GLU A 276 30.74 0.38 2.91
N TRP A 277 31.10 -0.46 3.89
CA TRP A 277 30.17 -1.42 4.49
C TRP A 277 30.23 -1.48 6.01
N VAL A 278 29.07 -1.68 6.64
CA VAL A 278 28.90 -1.92 8.07
C VAL A 278 28.17 -3.23 8.33
N GLU A 279 28.60 -3.95 9.37
CA GLU A 279 27.91 -5.14 9.88
C GLU A 279 26.84 -4.70 10.88
N CYS A 280 25.60 -5.06 10.59
CA CYS A 280 24.43 -4.82 11.39
C CYS A 280 23.96 -6.10 12.07
N VAL A 281 23.28 -5.94 13.20
CA VAL A 281 22.70 -7.05 13.97
C VAL A 281 21.22 -6.76 14.19
N ASN A 282 20.36 -7.70 13.80
CA ASN A 282 18.94 -7.67 14.12
C ASN A 282 18.76 -7.76 15.64
N LEU A 283 18.03 -6.80 16.21
CA LEU A 283 17.87 -6.65 17.65
C LEU A 283 17.10 -7.80 18.29
N PHE A 284 16.31 -8.56 17.54
CA PHE A 284 15.46 -9.63 18.07
C PHE A 284 15.99 -11.01 17.70
N THR A 285 16.35 -11.23 16.43
CA THR A 285 16.81 -12.53 15.91
C THR A 285 18.31 -12.76 16.07
N GLU A 286 19.10 -11.70 16.34
CA GLU A 286 20.57 -11.73 16.38
C GLU A 286 21.25 -12.08 15.05
N GLU A 287 20.46 -12.18 13.98
CA GLU A 287 20.95 -12.35 12.62
C GLU A 287 21.82 -11.15 12.23
N LYS A 288 22.92 -11.46 11.53
CA LYS A 288 23.88 -10.47 11.05
C LYS A 288 23.73 -10.27 9.56
N PHE A 289 23.84 -9.03 9.13
CA PHE A 289 23.78 -8.64 7.71
C PHE A 289 24.62 -7.39 7.47
N GLU A 290 24.96 -7.11 6.22
CA GLU A 290 25.81 -5.98 5.85
C GLU A 290 25.02 -4.91 5.11
N LEU A 291 25.21 -3.65 5.47
CA LEU A 291 24.59 -2.50 4.83
C LEU A 291 25.65 -1.48 4.38
N PRO A 292 25.35 -0.64 3.39
CA PRO A 292 26.23 0.46 3.00
C PRO A 292 26.56 1.35 4.21
N TYR A 293 27.79 1.83 4.29
CA TYR A 293 28.25 2.72 5.36
C TYR A 293 27.46 4.04 5.29
N PRO A 294 26.66 4.40 6.31
CA PRO A 294 25.99 5.68 6.34
C PRO A 294 27.01 6.79 6.60
N ASP A 295 26.97 7.89 5.86
CA ASP A 295 27.88 9.04 6.01
C ASP A 295 27.64 9.78 7.35
N MET A 296 28.04 9.15 8.45
CA MET A 296 27.80 9.57 9.83
C MET A 296 29.01 9.24 10.74
N ASP A 297 29.16 10.00 11.83
CA ASP A 297 30.20 9.75 12.84
C ASP A 297 30.00 8.36 13.50
N TYR A 298 31.05 7.55 13.46
CA TYR A 298 31.10 6.23 14.10
C TYR A 298 30.74 6.23 15.59
N ARG A 299 31.07 7.29 16.33
CA ARG A 299 30.72 7.38 17.76
C ARG A 299 29.21 7.50 17.96
N LEU A 300 28.53 8.20 17.06
CA LEU A 300 27.07 8.30 17.03
C LEU A 300 26.46 6.96 16.60
N LEU A 301 27.00 6.34 15.54
CA LEU A 301 26.50 5.07 14.98
C LEU A 301 26.33 3.96 16.02
N LYS A 302 27.26 3.83 16.98
CA LYS A 302 27.17 2.81 18.03
C LYS A 302 25.98 2.97 18.98
N ARG A 303 25.47 4.20 19.10
CA ARG A 303 24.37 4.56 20.01
C ARG A 303 23.02 4.57 19.32
N LEU A 304 22.97 4.40 18.00
CA LEU A 304 21.73 4.38 17.26
C LEU A 304 21.11 2.98 17.27
N ILE A 305 19.79 2.94 17.32
CA ILE A 305 18.98 1.85 16.78
C ILE A 305 18.32 2.37 15.52
N PHE A 306 18.27 1.51 14.52
CA PHE A 306 17.64 1.77 13.24
C PHE A 306 16.36 0.96 13.12
N THR A 307 15.36 1.55 12.48
CA THR A 307 14.10 0.90 12.12
C THR A 307 13.84 1.14 10.64
N GLY A 308 13.57 0.08 9.89
CA GLY A 308 13.28 0.15 8.46
C GLY A 308 13.02 -1.23 7.85
N HIS A 309 12.77 -1.25 6.54
CA HIS A 309 12.47 -2.48 5.80
C HIS A 309 13.65 -2.98 5.01
N ILE A 310 13.98 -4.24 5.25
CA ILE A 310 15.18 -4.87 4.72
C ILE A 310 14.78 -6.01 3.81
N PHE A 311 15.34 -6.05 2.60
CA PHE A 311 15.22 -7.19 1.70
C PHE A 311 16.60 -7.76 1.37
N GLN A 312 16.65 -9.07 1.17
CA GLN A 312 17.88 -9.84 1.04
C GLN A 312 18.05 -10.31 -0.40
N ARG A 313 19.06 -9.75 -1.08
CA ARG A 313 19.70 -10.33 -2.27
C ARG A 313 21.07 -10.90 -1.84
N GLU A 314 22.07 -11.00 -2.72
CA GLU A 314 23.45 -11.30 -2.28
C GLU A 314 23.99 -10.25 -1.30
N ARG A 315 23.55 -8.99 -1.45
CA ARG A 315 23.73 -7.89 -0.49
C ARG A 315 22.38 -7.36 0.00
N THR A 316 22.39 -6.76 1.19
CA THR A 316 21.17 -6.32 1.87
C THR A 316 20.86 -4.86 1.55
N MET A 317 19.60 -4.58 1.20
CA MET A 317 19.13 -3.26 0.77
C MET A 317 18.05 -2.73 1.71
N ILE A 318 17.88 -1.40 1.73
CA ILE A 318 16.93 -0.71 2.59
C ILE A 318 16.17 0.35 1.81
N ASN A 319 14.86 0.46 2.03
CA ASN A 319 14.02 1.48 1.41
C ASN A 319 14.09 2.83 2.17
N TYR A 320 13.59 2.85 3.40
CA TYR A 320 13.64 4.01 4.29
C TYR A 320 14.11 3.57 5.68
N VAL A 321 14.96 4.39 6.32
CA VAL A 321 15.48 4.11 7.66
C VAL A 321 15.27 5.30 8.56
N THR A 322 14.68 5.02 9.72
CA THR A 322 14.66 5.96 10.85
C THR A 322 15.67 5.52 11.90
N SER A 323 16.19 6.48 12.66
CA SER A 323 17.14 6.16 13.73
C SER A 323 16.85 6.94 15.00
N VAL A 324 17.12 6.32 16.14
CA VAL A 324 16.97 6.93 17.46
C VAL A 324 18.19 6.64 18.32
N GLU A 325 18.67 7.64 19.07
CA GLU A 325 19.75 7.43 20.03
C GLU A 325 19.23 6.68 21.26
N VAL A 326 19.87 5.55 21.57
CA VAL A 326 19.54 4.71 22.70
C VAL A 326 20.78 4.29 23.47
N SER A 327 20.71 4.35 24.79
CA SER A 327 21.74 3.75 25.65
C SER A 327 21.71 2.21 25.56
N PRO A 328 22.82 1.50 25.85
CA PRO A 328 22.82 0.04 25.88
C PRO A 328 21.77 -0.56 26.83
N LYS A 329 21.48 0.11 27.95
CA LYS A 329 20.43 -0.29 28.89
C LYS A 329 19.04 -0.16 28.26
N LEU A 330 18.78 0.96 27.56
CA LEU A 330 17.51 1.18 26.87
C LEU A 330 17.32 0.21 25.70
N ARG A 331 18.38 -0.10 24.95
CA ARG A 331 18.37 -1.15 23.90
C ARG A 331 17.97 -2.51 24.44
N ARG A 332 18.57 -2.93 25.56
CA ARG A 332 18.20 -4.18 26.24
C ARG A 332 16.74 -4.17 26.68
N ARG A 333 16.30 -3.06 27.27
CA ARG A 333 14.92 -2.89 27.72
C ARG A 333 13.91 -2.94 26.58
N LEU A 334 14.21 -2.30 25.45
CA LEU A 334 13.39 -2.35 24.23
C LEU A 334 13.25 -3.80 23.75
N ARG A 335 14.36 -4.56 23.70
CA ARG A 335 14.33 -5.99 23.35
C ARG A 335 13.43 -6.78 24.31
N GLU A 336 13.54 -6.55 25.62
CA GLU A 336 12.73 -7.22 26.63
C GLU A 336 11.22 -6.91 26.47
N GLU A 337 10.85 -5.65 26.23
CA GLU A 337 9.45 -5.26 26.00
C GLU A 337 8.87 -5.88 24.72
N VAL A 338 9.62 -5.89 23.61
CA VAL A 338 9.13 -6.46 22.35
C VAL A 338 9.07 -7.99 22.41
N ILE A 339 9.97 -8.66 23.16
CA ILE A 339 9.83 -10.09 23.48
C ILE A 339 8.52 -10.35 24.22
N HIS A 340 8.18 -9.49 25.19
CA HIS A 340 6.94 -9.63 25.94
C HIS A 340 5.70 -9.44 25.04
N GLN A 341 5.77 -8.53 24.07
CA GLN A 341 4.72 -8.37 23.05
C GLN A 341 4.57 -9.60 22.15
N LYS A 342 5.68 -10.21 21.76
CA LYS A 342 5.64 -11.49 21.03
C LYS A 342 5.00 -12.60 21.88
N GLN A 343 5.29 -12.67 23.17
CA GLN A 343 4.67 -13.65 24.08
C GLN A 343 3.15 -13.45 24.19
N ILE A 344 2.67 -12.21 24.18
CA ILE A 344 1.23 -11.90 24.08
C ILE A 344 0.66 -12.46 22.78
N TYR A 345 1.33 -12.23 21.65
CA TYR A 345 0.90 -12.75 20.35
C TYR A 345 0.92 -14.30 20.30
N GLU A 346 1.86 -14.95 20.99
CA GLU A 346 1.92 -16.41 21.09
C GLU A 346 0.71 -17.03 21.81
N LEU A 347 -0.02 -16.28 22.63
CA LEU A 347 -1.27 -16.75 23.24
C LEU A 347 -2.40 -16.86 22.20
N GLN A 348 -2.39 -15.99 21.19
CA GLN A 348 -3.30 -16.06 20.05
C GLN A 348 -2.82 -17.09 19.02
N ARG A 349 -1.51 -17.14 18.78
CA ARG A 349 -0.89 -18.03 17.79
C ARG A 349 0.31 -18.77 18.39
N PRO A 350 0.08 -19.92 19.04
CA PRO A 350 1.16 -20.70 19.66
C PRO A 350 2.27 -21.06 18.66
N GLY A 351 3.51 -20.76 19.03
CA GLY A 351 4.69 -21.05 18.20
C GLY A 351 4.97 -20.04 17.09
N ALA A 352 4.30 -18.88 17.07
CA ALA A 352 4.55 -17.83 16.10
C ALA A 352 6.03 -17.41 16.04
N SER A 353 6.55 -17.25 14.83
CA SER A 353 7.89 -16.74 14.55
C SER A 353 7.98 -15.21 14.75
N TRP A 354 9.21 -14.68 14.80
CA TRP A 354 9.45 -13.24 14.77
C TRP A 354 8.89 -12.60 13.50
N THR A 355 9.02 -13.27 12.35
CA THR A 355 8.51 -12.77 11.08
C THR A 355 6.99 -12.63 11.11
N GLU A 356 6.27 -13.61 11.66
CA GLU A 356 4.81 -13.55 11.78
C GLU A 356 4.34 -12.46 12.74
N PHE A 357 5.02 -12.31 13.88
CA PHE A 357 4.70 -11.24 14.84
C PHE A 357 4.96 -9.85 14.24
N LEU A 358 6.15 -9.62 13.69
CA LEU A 358 6.55 -8.32 13.14
C LEU A 358 5.75 -7.95 11.90
N ALA A 359 5.41 -8.92 11.05
CA ALA A 359 4.57 -8.67 9.89
C ALA A 359 3.23 -8.07 10.29
N ARG A 360 2.63 -8.49 11.42
CA ARG A 360 1.33 -7.99 11.89
C ARG A 360 1.42 -6.79 12.84
N HIS A 361 2.44 -6.74 13.70
CA HIS A 361 2.46 -5.83 14.84
C HIS A 361 3.66 -4.86 14.82
N SER A 362 4.22 -4.55 13.65
CA SER A 362 5.31 -3.57 13.53
C SER A 362 4.92 -2.19 14.09
N ALA A 363 3.66 -1.76 13.94
CA ALA A 363 3.14 -0.52 14.52
C ALA A 363 3.31 -0.48 16.04
N ALA A 364 2.97 -1.57 16.74
CA ALA A 364 3.15 -1.68 18.18
C ALA A 364 4.63 -1.60 18.58
N VAL A 365 5.53 -2.20 17.77
CA VAL A 365 6.98 -2.09 17.99
C VAL A 365 7.46 -0.65 17.79
N ARG A 366 7.05 0.05 16.72
CA ARG A 366 7.36 1.46 16.48
C ARG A 366 6.90 2.34 17.66
N HIS A 367 5.68 2.14 18.14
CA HIS A 367 5.16 2.82 19.33
C HIS A 367 5.97 2.52 20.58
N THR A 368 6.39 1.27 20.77
CA THR A 368 7.21 0.88 21.92
C THR A 368 8.55 1.60 21.92
N ILE A 369 9.20 1.68 20.76
CA ILE A 369 10.43 2.45 20.58
C ILE A 369 10.17 3.92 20.95
N ASN A 370 9.14 4.53 20.37
CA ASN A 370 8.79 5.93 20.62
C ASN A 370 8.47 6.21 22.09
N ILE A 371 7.62 5.41 22.74
CA ILE A 371 7.24 5.58 24.15
C ILE A 371 8.47 5.46 25.06
N LEU A 372 9.34 4.49 24.79
CA LEU A 372 10.55 4.27 25.60
C LEU A 372 11.58 5.39 25.43
N THR A 373 11.66 6.01 24.26
CA THR A 373 12.61 7.11 23.99
C THR A 373 12.07 8.48 24.39
N THR A 374 10.76 8.72 24.29
CA THR A 374 10.16 10.05 24.50
C THR A 374 9.39 10.21 25.81
N LEU A 375 8.66 9.19 26.27
CA LEU A 375 7.73 9.31 27.39
C LEU A 375 8.28 8.78 28.72
N ALA A 376 9.49 8.20 28.73
CA ALA A 376 10.15 7.65 29.92
C ALA A 376 9.27 6.71 30.78
N LYS A 377 8.27 6.05 30.16
CA LYS A 377 7.34 5.12 30.83
C LYS A 377 8.11 3.92 31.40
N VAL A 378 7.70 3.38 32.56
CA VAL A 378 8.39 2.26 33.25
C VAL A 378 7.92 0.88 32.78
N ASN A 379 6.64 0.72 32.44
CA ASN A 379 6.12 -0.49 31.80
C ASN A 379 5.33 -0.04 30.56
N VAL A 380 5.70 -0.54 29.39
CA VAL A 380 4.98 -0.21 28.15
C VAL A 380 3.93 -1.28 27.90
N THR A 381 4.35 -2.54 28.00
CA THR A 381 3.49 -3.70 27.78
C THR A 381 2.85 -4.17 29.10
N PRO A 382 1.52 -4.34 29.16
CA PRO A 382 0.86 -4.77 30.41
C PRO A 382 1.21 -6.21 30.79
N ARG A 383 1.91 -6.41 31.93
CA ARG A 383 2.40 -7.72 32.40
C ARG A 383 1.31 -8.76 32.68
N HIS A 384 0.16 -8.31 33.17
CA HIS A 384 -0.94 -9.21 33.49
C HIS A 384 -1.48 -9.98 32.28
N LEU A 385 -1.21 -9.55 31.04
CA LEU A 385 -1.73 -10.24 29.85
C LEU A 385 -1.09 -11.62 29.64
N THR A 386 0.17 -11.81 30.05
CA THR A 386 0.88 -13.09 29.88
C THR A 386 0.75 -14.02 31.08
N ASP A 387 0.43 -13.51 32.27
CA ASP A 387 0.37 -14.30 33.50
C ASP A 387 -0.97 -15.03 33.68
N ARG A 388 -1.90 -14.86 32.73
CA ARG A 388 -3.26 -15.39 32.80
C ARG A 388 -3.32 -16.86 32.42
N HIS A 389 -4.10 -17.61 33.19
CA HIS A 389 -4.43 -19.00 32.89
C HIS A 389 -5.81 -19.04 32.24
N PHE A 390 -5.88 -19.53 31.01
CA PHE A 390 -7.14 -19.61 30.27
C PHE A 390 -7.84 -20.94 30.52
N PRO A 391 -9.18 -20.98 30.51
CA PRO A 391 -9.93 -22.22 30.62
C PRO A 391 -9.49 -23.22 29.52
N PRO A 392 -9.15 -24.48 29.87
CA PRO A 392 -8.73 -25.46 28.89
C PRO A 392 -9.92 -25.90 28.02
N ILE A 393 -9.66 -26.13 26.74
CA ILE A 393 -10.66 -26.69 25.82
C ILE A 393 -11.12 -28.07 26.35
N VAL A 394 -12.41 -28.19 26.61
CA VAL A 394 -13.01 -29.39 27.22
C VAL A 394 -13.33 -30.46 26.16
N SER A 395 -13.73 -30.04 24.96
CA SER A 395 -14.00 -30.94 23.84
C SER A 395 -14.05 -30.18 22.53
N VAL A 396 -13.65 -30.83 21.44
CA VAL A 396 -13.80 -30.28 20.09
C VAL A 396 -15.27 -30.31 19.69
N ARG A 397 -15.87 -29.13 19.49
CA ARG A 397 -17.26 -28.95 19.04
C ARG A 397 -17.28 -28.07 17.79
N GLU A 398 -18.15 -28.43 16.86
CA GLU A 398 -18.45 -27.61 15.69
C GLU A 398 -19.30 -26.40 16.11
N PRO A 399 -18.81 -25.15 15.93
CA PRO A 399 -19.61 -23.97 16.20
C PRO A 399 -20.79 -23.85 15.23
N ASN A 400 -21.87 -23.17 15.66
CA ASN A 400 -22.95 -22.86 14.75
C ASN A 400 -22.45 -21.91 13.65
N GLN A 401 -22.55 -22.37 12.40
CA GLN A 401 -22.02 -21.67 11.22
C GLN A 401 -22.80 -20.40 10.87
N ASP A 402 -24.11 -20.34 11.15
CA ASP A 402 -24.93 -19.15 10.89
C ASP A 402 -24.45 -17.96 11.73
N VAL A 403 -24.05 -18.20 12.98
CA VAL A 403 -23.43 -17.17 13.84
C VAL A 403 -22.16 -16.63 13.18
N GLY A 404 -21.27 -17.52 12.72
CA GLY A 404 -20.03 -17.16 12.03
C GLY A 404 -20.26 -16.37 10.74
N GLY A 405 -21.25 -16.76 9.94
CA GLY A 405 -21.64 -16.08 8.72
C GLY A 405 -22.22 -14.68 8.95
N ILE A 406 -23.00 -14.50 10.02
CA ILE A 406 -23.53 -13.18 10.40
C ILE A 406 -22.40 -12.27 10.88
N ILE A 407 -21.45 -12.78 11.66
CA ILE A 407 -20.25 -12.02 12.10
C ILE A 407 -19.52 -11.46 10.87
N ALA A 408 -19.19 -12.33 9.91
CA ALA A 408 -18.49 -11.95 8.68
C ALA A 408 -19.26 -10.93 7.82
N ARG A 409 -20.60 -10.99 7.82
CA ARG A 409 -21.43 -10.06 7.04
C ARG A 409 -21.55 -8.68 7.68
N ILE A 410 -21.64 -8.60 9.01
CA ILE A 410 -21.97 -7.36 9.73
C ILE A 410 -20.73 -6.54 10.07
N MET A 411 -19.64 -7.19 10.48
CA MET A 411 -18.42 -6.50 10.93
C MET A 411 -17.83 -5.48 9.93
N PRO A 412 -17.80 -5.73 8.60
CA PRO A 412 -17.30 -4.75 7.64
C PRO A 412 -18.02 -3.39 7.70
N ALA A 413 -19.33 -3.37 7.94
CA ALA A 413 -20.12 -2.14 8.02
C ALA A 413 -19.75 -1.26 9.23
N TYR A 414 -19.06 -1.84 10.22
CA TYR A 414 -18.54 -1.14 11.40
C TYR A 414 -17.04 -0.82 11.29
N GLY A 415 -16.44 -1.02 10.11
CA GLY A 415 -15.03 -0.71 9.86
C GLY A 415 -14.04 -1.75 10.36
N PHE A 416 -14.50 -2.95 10.75
CA PHE A 416 -13.62 -4.04 11.15
C PHE A 416 -12.97 -4.70 9.94
N SER A 417 -11.69 -5.05 10.08
CA SER A 417 -10.92 -5.75 9.07
C SER A 417 -11.34 -7.22 8.91
N CYS A 418 -11.00 -7.81 7.78
CA CYS A 418 -11.16 -9.26 7.59
C CYS A 418 -10.33 -10.09 8.60
N HIS A 419 -9.25 -9.53 9.16
CA HIS A 419 -8.52 -10.15 10.27
C HIS A 419 -9.36 -10.14 11.56
N ASP A 420 -9.99 -9.01 11.88
CA ASP A 420 -10.88 -8.88 13.03
C ASP A 420 -12.04 -9.88 12.98
N ILE A 421 -12.58 -10.13 11.78
CA ILE A 421 -13.62 -11.15 11.57
C ILE A 421 -13.12 -12.53 11.98
N LYS A 422 -11.89 -12.92 11.60
CA LYS A 422 -11.29 -14.21 12.00
C LYS A 422 -11.15 -14.29 13.52
N LEU A 423 -10.71 -13.21 14.17
CA LEU A 423 -10.55 -13.18 15.64
C LEU A 423 -11.90 -13.23 16.36
N ALA A 424 -12.92 -12.54 15.87
CA ALA A 424 -14.28 -12.60 16.42
C ALA A 424 -14.90 -14.00 16.23
N GLN A 425 -14.67 -14.65 15.09
CA GLN A 425 -15.06 -16.04 14.87
C GLN A 425 -14.30 -17.00 15.80
N GLN A 426 -13.02 -16.75 16.07
CA GLN A 426 -12.25 -17.50 17.06
C GLN A 426 -12.84 -17.34 18.47
N LEU A 427 -13.27 -16.14 18.86
CA LEU A 427 -13.97 -15.90 20.14
C LEU A 427 -15.24 -16.74 20.26
N TRP A 428 -16.02 -16.80 19.18
CA TRP A 428 -17.20 -17.67 19.14
C TRP A 428 -16.85 -19.15 19.22
N HIS A 429 -15.82 -19.57 18.46
CA HIS A 429 -15.33 -20.93 18.45
C HIS A 429 -14.92 -21.38 19.85
N ASP A 430 -14.11 -20.58 20.55
CA ASP A 430 -13.56 -20.91 21.87
C ASP A 430 -14.67 -21.01 22.93
N TYR A 431 -15.69 -20.16 22.85
CA TYR A 431 -16.87 -20.30 23.69
C TYR A 431 -17.55 -21.66 23.49
N CYS A 432 -17.71 -22.11 22.26
CA CYS A 432 -18.32 -23.40 21.93
C CYS A 432 -17.46 -24.60 22.38
N GLN A 433 -16.14 -24.41 22.50
CA GLN A 433 -15.25 -25.46 23.03
C GLN A 433 -15.43 -25.70 24.53
N LEU A 434 -15.94 -24.70 25.27
CA LEU A 434 -16.18 -24.79 26.71
C LEU A 434 -17.61 -25.16 27.09
N THR A 435 -18.59 -24.92 26.21
CA THR A 435 -20.00 -25.22 26.49
C THR A 435 -20.81 -25.57 25.25
N THR A 436 -21.96 -26.23 25.44
CA THR A 436 -22.93 -26.46 24.36
C THR A 436 -23.84 -25.25 24.24
N ALA A 437 -23.54 -24.38 23.26
CA ALA A 437 -24.33 -23.17 23.04
C ALA A 437 -25.72 -23.51 22.50
N THR A 438 -26.78 -23.10 23.19
CA THR A 438 -28.15 -23.20 22.68
C THR A 438 -28.44 -22.00 21.78
N VAL A 439 -28.33 -22.19 20.46
CA VAL A 439 -28.55 -21.15 19.45
C VAL A 439 -29.99 -21.23 18.94
N ARG A 440 -30.88 -20.39 19.48
CA ARG A 440 -32.25 -20.23 18.95
C ARG A 440 -32.36 -19.18 17.84
N LYS A 441 -31.62 -18.07 18.02
CA LYS A 441 -31.55 -16.95 17.09
C LYS A 441 -30.06 -16.59 16.90
N PRO A 442 -29.43 -16.99 15.77
CA PRO A 442 -28.00 -16.76 15.52
C PRO A 442 -27.58 -15.29 15.64
N GLU A 443 -28.44 -14.35 15.24
CA GLU A 443 -28.21 -12.91 15.30
C GLU A 443 -27.89 -12.42 16.72
N ALA A 444 -28.55 -13.00 17.74
CA ALA A 444 -28.34 -12.60 19.13
C ALA A 444 -26.97 -13.02 19.67
N TRP A 445 -26.40 -14.11 19.14
CA TRP A 445 -25.04 -14.53 19.48
C TRP A 445 -24.00 -13.76 18.68
N ALA A 446 -24.23 -13.56 17.37
CA ALA A 446 -23.34 -12.77 16.54
C ALA A 446 -23.20 -11.33 17.06
N ALA A 447 -24.31 -10.67 17.40
CA ALA A 447 -24.28 -9.32 18.00
C ALA A 447 -23.48 -9.28 19.31
N ALA A 448 -23.65 -10.28 20.18
CA ALA A 448 -22.92 -10.36 21.43
C ALA A 448 -21.42 -10.56 21.20
N VAL A 449 -21.02 -11.39 20.24
CA VAL A 449 -19.61 -11.59 19.86
C VAL A 449 -19.01 -10.30 19.31
N ILE A 450 -19.65 -9.65 18.35
CA ILE A 450 -19.17 -8.39 17.73
C ILE A 450 -19.03 -7.30 18.81
N TYR A 451 -20.06 -7.13 19.64
CA TYR A 451 -20.04 -6.15 20.72
C TYR A 451 -18.94 -6.45 21.74
N THR A 452 -18.73 -7.72 22.10
CA THR A 452 -17.67 -8.13 23.02
C THR A 452 -16.29 -7.88 22.43
N PHE A 453 -16.08 -8.26 21.17
CA PHE A 453 -14.84 -8.03 20.44
C PHE A 453 -14.49 -6.53 20.36
N ALA A 454 -15.49 -5.69 20.07
CA ALA A 454 -15.33 -4.24 20.07
C ALA A 454 -14.91 -3.69 21.45
N GLN A 455 -15.44 -4.23 22.54
CA GLN A 455 -15.08 -3.82 23.91
C GLN A 455 -13.67 -4.26 24.31
N ILE A 456 -13.16 -5.35 23.72
CA ILE A 456 -11.79 -5.83 23.94
C ILE A 456 -10.78 -4.89 23.26
N ASN A 457 -11.07 -4.48 22.01
CA ASN A 457 -10.09 -3.87 21.12
C ASN A 457 -10.22 -2.36 20.93
N LEU A 458 -11.43 -1.79 21.04
CA LEU A 458 -11.66 -0.37 20.81
C LEU A 458 -11.66 0.44 22.10
N PRO A 459 -11.22 1.71 22.10
CA PRO A 459 -11.20 2.55 23.29
C PRO A 459 -12.58 2.73 23.93
N VAL A 460 -13.60 2.97 23.08
CA VAL A 460 -15.00 3.25 23.47
C VAL A 460 -15.95 2.08 23.15
N GLY A 461 -15.53 1.14 22.28
CA GLY A 461 -16.40 0.09 21.74
C GLY A 461 -17.41 0.61 20.72
N ILE A 462 -18.41 -0.21 20.41
CA ILE A 462 -19.55 0.16 19.54
C ILE A 462 -20.85 0.27 20.36
N PRO A 463 -21.82 1.09 19.96
CA PRO A 463 -23.11 1.19 20.64
C PRO A 463 -23.94 -0.09 20.41
N ALA A 464 -24.66 -0.55 21.46
CA ALA A 464 -25.42 -1.81 21.40
C ALA A 464 -26.75 -1.65 20.66
N GLU A 465 -27.39 -0.49 20.78
CA GLU A 465 -28.73 -0.23 20.23
C GLU A 465 -28.75 -0.25 18.69
N PRO A 466 -27.82 0.41 17.97
CA PRO A 466 -27.78 0.33 16.51
C PRO A 466 -27.52 -1.10 16.01
N LEU A 467 -26.59 -1.80 16.65
CA LEU A 467 -26.28 -3.20 16.32
C LEU A 467 -27.47 -4.12 16.54
N ALA A 468 -28.20 -3.93 17.64
CA ALA A 468 -29.41 -4.69 17.94
C ALA A 468 -30.51 -4.43 16.90
N GLN A 469 -30.70 -3.16 16.51
CA GLN A 469 -31.69 -2.76 15.52
C GLN A 469 -31.40 -3.36 14.15
N GLU A 470 -30.15 -3.28 13.69
CA GLU A 470 -29.71 -3.84 12.40
C GLU A 470 -29.95 -5.35 12.31
N LEU A 471 -29.75 -6.06 13.41
CA LEU A 471 -29.93 -7.51 13.51
C LEU A 471 -31.34 -7.94 13.91
N GLY A 472 -32.27 -6.98 14.10
CA GLY A 472 -33.66 -7.25 14.49
C GLY A 472 -33.78 -7.98 15.83
N ILE A 473 -32.93 -7.66 16.80
CA ILE A 473 -32.91 -8.24 18.15
C ILE A 473 -33.08 -7.15 19.23
N SER A 474 -33.25 -7.54 20.48
CA SER A 474 -33.23 -6.60 21.60
C SER A 474 -31.81 -6.37 22.10
N ALA A 475 -31.48 -5.14 22.50
CA ALA A 475 -30.19 -4.83 23.14
C ALA A 475 -29.95 -5.68 24.41
N GLY A 476 -31.02 -6.00 25.16
CA GLY A 476 -30.94 -6.91 26.31
C GLY A 476 -30.39 -8.30 25.98
N SER A 477 -30.65 -8.81 24.77
CA SER A 477 -30.11 -10.11 24.32
C SER A 477 -28.60 -10.06 24.08
N ILE A 478 -28.07 -8.92 23.62
CA ILE A 478 -26.63 -8.67 23.46
C ILE A 478 -25.95 -8.75 24.83
N TYR A 479 -26.43 -7.98 25.81
CA TYR A 479 -25.84 -7.97 27.16
C TYR A 479 -25.92 -9.34 27.85
N THR A 480 -27.03 -10.06 27.69
CA THR A 480 -27.22 -11.39 28.28
C THR A 480 -26.22 -12.39 27.73
N ASN A 481 -26.04 -12.45 26.40
CA ASN A 481 -25.12 -13.39 25.78
C ASN A 481 -23.66 -12.95 25.97
N ARG A 482 -23.37 -11.64 25.97
CA ARG A 482 -22.06 -11.10 26.37
C ARG A 482 -21.68 -11.55 27.76
N GLY A 483 -22.58 -11.47 28.75
CA GLY A 483 -22.31 -11.93 30.11
C GLY A 483 -21.80 -13.38 30.12
N LYS A 484 -22.48 -14.27 29.38
CA LYS A 484 -22.05 -15.67 29.22
C LYS A 484 -20.68 -15.81 28.58
N LEU A 485 -20.38 -15.03 27.53
CA LEU A 485 -19.07 -15.02 26.88
C LEU A 485 -17.99 -14.59 27.88
N CYS A 486 -18.18 -13.45 28.54
CA CYS A 486 -17.24 -12.89 29.49
C CYS A 486 -17.00 -13.82 30.68
N ASP A 487 -18.04 -14.39 31.27
CA ASP A 487 -17.94 -15.24 32.45
C ASP A 487 -17.24 -16.57 32.11
N LEU A 488 -17.61 -17.21 31.00
CA LEU A 488 -17.09 -18.52 30.64
C LEU A 488 -15.66 -18.46 30.11
N LEU A 489 -15.36 -17.49 29.25
CA LEU A 489 -14.02 -17.31 28.68
C LEU A 489 -13.11 -16.48 29.57
N GLN A 490 -13.63 -15.89 30.65
CA GLN A 490 -12.94 -14.94 31.53
C GLN A 490 -12.35 -13.78 30.71
N LEU A 491 -13.18 -13.07 29.96
CA LEU A 491 -12.72 -12.01 29.04
C LEU A 491 -12.43 -10.71 29.79
N GLU A 492 -11.33 -10.06 29.44
CA GLU A 492 -10.93 -8.74 29.93
C GLU A 492 -10.63 -7.78 28.76
N LYS A 493 -10.50 -6.48 29.05
CA LYS A 493 -10.07 -5.51 28.04
C LYS A 493 -8.65 -5.85 27.57
N HIS A 494 -8.42 -5.79 26.26
CA HIS A 494 -7.19 -6.23 25.61
C HIS A 494 -6.84 -7.72 25.86
N ASP A 495 -7.84 -8.61 26.00
CA ASP A 495 -7.60 -10.05 26.12
C ASP A 495 -6.72 -10.56 24.96
N PRO A 496 -5.56 -11.17 25.26
CA PRO A 496 -4.52 -11.44 24.27
C PRO A 496 -4.94 -12.45 23.20
N ARG A 497 -5.93 -13.32 23.48
CA ARG A 497 -6.42 -14.32 22.52
C ARG A 497 -7.15 -13.68 21.34
N TYR A 498 -7.76 -12.51 21.55
CA TYR A 498 -8.61 -11.83 20.56
C TYR A 498 -8.15 -10.40 20.30
N LEU A 499 -6.88 -10.10 20.59
CA LEU A 499 -6.28 -8.79 20.42
C LEU A 499 -5.98 -8.54 18.94
N ASN A 500 -6.50 -7.43 18.40
CA ASN A 500 -6.19 -6.97 17.05
C ASN A 500 -5.09 -5.89 17.05
N GLU A 501 -4.73 -5.36 15.87
CA GLU A 501 -3.67 -4.35 15.72
C GLU A 501 -3.96 -3.09 16.55
N GLU A 502 -5.18 -2.55 16.47
CA GLU A 502 -5.62 -1.38 17.22
C GLU A 502 -5.57 -1.61 18.72
N GLY A 503 -6.16 -2.73 19.20
CA GLY A 503 -6.17 -3.11 20.59
C GLY A 503 -4.76 -3.29 21.13
N PHE A 504 -3.85 -3.84 20.32
CA PHE A 504 -2.45 -3.96 20.67
C PHE A 504 -1.82 -2.58 20.89
N VAL A 505 -1.95 -1.68 19.92
CA VAL A 505 -1.42 -0.30 20.03
C VAL A 505 -2.03 0.42 21.24
N PHE A 506 -3.35 0.39 21.40
CA PHE A 506 -4.04 1.06 22.52
C PHE A 506 -3.65 0.49 23.88
N SER A 507 -3.33 -0.80 23.98
CA SER A 507 -2.87 -1.41 25.23
C SER A 507 -1.57 -0.78 25.75
N LEU A 508 -0.69 -0.30 24.85
CA LEU A 508 0.58 0.34 25.21
C LEU A 508 0.38 1.70 25.90
N PHE A 509 -0.73 2.38 25.58
CA PHE A 509 -1.08 3.69 26.14
C PHE A 509 -2.02 3.59 27.34
N SER A 510 -2.58 2.41 27.61
CA SER A 510 -3.53 2.19 28.71
C SER A 510 -2.87 1.82 30.05
N SER A 511 -1.55 1.56 30.05
CA SER A 511 -0.78 1.10 31.21
C SER A 511 -0.25 2.19 32.13
#